data_AF-A0A7X7Q6R7-F1
#
_entry.id   AF-A0A7X7Q6R7-F1
#
_cell.length_a   1.000
_cell.length_b   1.000
_cell.length_c   1.000
_cell.angle_alpha   90.00
_cell.angle_beta   90.00
_cell.angle_gamma   90.00
#
_symmetry.space_group_name_H-M   'P 1'
#
loop_
_entity.id
_entity.type
_entity.pdbx_description
1 polymer ?
#
loop_
_entity_poly.entity_id
_entity_poly.type
_entity_poly.pdbx_seq_one_letter_code
_entity_poly.pdbx_strand_id
1 'polypeptide(L)'
;AMFRVFLAHHNVAVDVALVVGVLERWLAEPAPSNGLAVEAWEQLERLKRATQLRFATLGDLARSARFRWFDQPMVDEERARIWQEMLDEVATLAADPSGPGYADGIARLQAIPEKNDVTLAVRLAAGITGPEPMLEVLARKHYEGFGLHEIETFDVDSRPGITGHYEIDGRPTQLISTLGDSSELDVDGPLAGIVADRLEDRGAGTVVELYVAHDGEVDPDSSSDPLRDRIAAWLPSSVRRIVVGVCTPSGQITYVTYRWGEPGELVEDEIIRGHHPMVARRLDLWRLREFDISRLAAPEDVLLIEAVAKSNPADRRLIAMAQVRQLAVVRDEHGRLAGVPHAERAIENCLEAIRRTRTGRGREGSQLDMNHVWVHVWPEIELDPAEAEGLQQKITPLTDSAGISEVLVHGTFALEEGPTPLAVRFHRKVSGRVGADVAPPNDEVLTPLDDYQAKVVRARRRGLVYPYELAPTLAGEGGSLVELDLDADGNLVDADRPFGLNTAGIIVARVTTPTELHPEGIVRIVLAGDPTKGLGAVAEPECRRIIAA
;
A
#
# COMPACT_ATOMS: atom_id res chain seq x y z
N ALA A 1 18.85 -0.12 -46.21
CA ALA A 1 18.58 -0.72 -44.88
C ALA A 1 19.05 0.20 -43.75
N MET A 2 20.36 0.46 -43.63
CA MET A 2 20.96 1.34 -42.58
C MET A 2 20.25 2.70 -42.42
N PHE A 3 19.93 3.40 -43.51
CA PHE A 3 19.22 4.68 -43.45
C PHE A 3 17.81 4.59 -42.84
N ARG A 4 17.09 3.48 -43.06
CA ARG A 4 15.76 3.26 -42.46
C ARG A 4 15.87 2.95 -40.97
N VAL A 5 16.89 2.19 -40.57
CA VAL A 5 17.20 1.93 -39.15
C VAL A 5 17.59 3.22 -38.43
N PHE A 6 18.38 4.08 -39.08
CA PHE A 6 18.73 5.40 -38.55
C PHE A 6 17.51 6.31 -38.36
N LEU A 7 16.59 6.36 -39.35
CA LEU A 7 15.35 7.14 -39.23
C LEU A 7 14.43 6.61 -38.13
N ALA A 8 14.29 5.28 -37.99
CA ALA A 8 13.54 4.69 -36.88
C ALA A 8 14.16 5.06 -35.52
N HIS A 9 15.50 5.09 -35.43
CA HIS A 9 16.17 5.53 -34.21
C HIS A 9 15.94 7.01 -33.86
N HIS A 10 15.60 7.88 -34.82
CA HIS A 10 15.27 9.28 -34.56
C HIS A 10 13.86 9.47 -33.98
N ASN A 11 12.93 8.54 -34.26
CA ASN A 11 11.53 8.62 -33.86
C ASN A 11 11.19 7.67 -32.69
N VAL A 12 12.20 7.17 -31.97
CA VAL A 12 12.05 6.15 -30.92
C VAL A 12 10.97 6.49 -29.90
N ALA A 13 10.83 7.76 -29.49
CA ALA A 13 9.81 8.14 -28.52
C ALA A 13 8.38 7.89 -29.03
N VAL A 14 8.12 8.20 -30.31
CA VAL A 14 6.81 7.97 -30.94
C VAL A 14 6.57 6.48 -31.16
N ASP A 15 7.58 5.76 -31.64
CA ASP A 15 7.48 4.32 -31.89
C ASP A 15 7.25 3.53 -30.58
N VAL A 16 7.93 3.89 -29.50
CA VAL A 16 7.71 3.30 -28.17
C VAL A 16 6.30 3.58 -27.69
N ALA A 17 5.81 4.82 -27.79
CA ALA A 17 4.46 5.17 -27.38
C ALA A 17 3.38 4.38 -28.15
N LEU A 18 3.59 4.12 -29.44
CA LEU A 18 2.68 3.28 -30.24
C LEU A 18 2.65 1.84 -29.74
N VAL A 19 3.82 1.23 -29.48
CA VAL A 19 3.88 -0.15 -28.96
C VAL A 19 3.27 -0.24 -27.57
N VAL A 20 3.50 0.75 -26.70
CA VAL A 20 2.85 0.85 -25.39
C VAL A 20 1.32 0.83 -25.56
N GLY A 21 0.76 1.71 -26.40
CA GLY A 21 -0.69 1.77 -26.60
C GLY A 21 -1.30 0.49 -27.17
N VAL A 22 -0.56 -0.27 -28.00
CA VAL A 22 -1.00 -1.59 -28.47
C VAL A 22 -1.02 -2.60 -27.33
N LEU A 23 0.04 -2.67 -26.52
CA LEU A 23 0.12 -3.61 -25.41
C LEU A 23 -0.91 -3.29 -24.32
N GLU A 24 -1.12 -2.01 -24.00
CA GLU A 24 -2.19 -1.55 -23.09
C GLU A 24 -3.57 -1.95 -23.59
N ARG A 25 -3.81 -1.88 -24.90
CA ARG A 25 -5.06 -2.36 -25.50
C ARG A 25 -5.20 -3.88 -25.37
N TRP A 26 -4.15 -4.64 -25.65
CA TRP A 26 -4.14 -6.10 -25.49
C TRP A 26 -4.35 -6.53 -24.04
N LEU A 27 -3.89 -5.70 -23.10
CA LEU A 27 -4.20 -5.85 -21.68
C LEU A 27 -5.68 -5.65 -21.34
N ALA A 28 -6.55 -5.23 -22.26
CA ALA A 28 -8.01 -5.18 -22.05
C ALA A 28 -8.78 -6.18 -22.92
N GLU A 29 -8.15 -6.73 -23.97
CA GLU A 29 -8.79 -7.63 -24.94
C GLU A 29 -8.55 -9.11 -24.59
N PRO A 30 -9.44 -10.03 -25.04
CA PRO A 30 -9.21 -11.47 -24.91
C PRO A 30 -8.05 -11.94 -25.80
N ALA A 31 -7.48 -13.10 -25.47
CA ALA A 31 -6.42 -13.71 -26.26
C ALA A 31 -6.87 -13.99 -27.71
N PRO A 32 -5.98 -13.84 -28.70
CA PRO A 32 -6.28 -14.21 -30.08
C PRO A 32 -6.58 -15.71 -30.19
N SER A 33 -7.50 -16.09 -31.07
CA SER A 33 -7.94 -17.48 -31.23
C SER A 33 -7.07 -18.28 -32.20
N ASN A 34 -7.11 -19.61 -32.07
CA ASN A 34 -6.48 -20.58 -32.99
C ASN A 34 -4.95 -20.39 -33.12
N GLY A 35 -4.38 -20.62 -34.32
CA GLY A 35 -2.94 -20.56 -34.55
C GLY A 35 -2.28 -19.20 -34.25
N LEU A 36 -3.06 -18.11 -34.20
CA LEU A 36 -2.56 -16.79 -33.83
C LEU A 36 -2.17 -16.70 -32.34
N ALA A 37 -2.72 -17.56 -31.48
CA ALA A 37 -2.34 -17.63 -30.07
C ALA A 37 -0.86 -18.01 -29.89
N VAL A 38 -0.40 -19.01 -30.64
CA VAL A 38 1.00 -19.49 -30.60
C VAL A 38 1.94 -18.41 -31.14
N GLU A 39 1.60 -17.79 -32.27
CA GLU A 39 2.40 -16.71 -32.84
C GLU A 39 2.46 -15.50 -31.90
N ALA A 40 1.33 -15.10 -31.29
CA ALA A 40 1.29 -14.00 -30.34
C ALA A 40 2.16 -14.27 -29.11
N TRP A 41 2.11 -15.50 -28.60
CA TRP A 41 2.98 -15.94 -27.50
C TRP A 41 4.47 -15.78 -27.85
N GLU A 42 4.88 -16.25 -29.03
CA GLU A 42 6.27 -16.15 -29.50
C GLU A 42 6.70 -14.70 -29.73
N GLN A 43 5.83 -13.86 -30.31
CA GLN A 43 6.14 -12.45 -30.53
C GLN A 43 6.26 -11.67 -29.23
N LEU A 44 5.39 -11.91 -28.24
CA LEU A 44 5.50 -11.30 -26.92
C LEU A 44 6.80 -11.72 -26.22
N GLU A 45 7.20 -12.99 -26.33
CA GLU A 45 8.47 -13.48 -25.79
C GLU A 45 9.69 -12.82 -26.47
N ARG A 46 9.63 -12.68 -27.79
CA ARG A 46 10.67 -12.00 -28.57
C ARG A 46 10.75 -10.51 -28.23
N LEU A 47 9.61 -9.83 -28.11
CA LEU A 47 9.54 -8.43 -27.73
C LEU A 47 10.15 -8.23 -26.35
N LYS A 48 9.75 -9.05 -25.37
CA LYS A 48 10.31 -9.07 -24.01
C LYS A 48 11.83 -9.16 -24.03
N ARG A 49 12.40 -10.15 -24.74
CA ARG A 49 13.86 -10.35 -24.83
C ARG A 49 14.57 -9.19 -25.53
N ALA A 50 13.96 -8.61 -26.56
CA ALA A 50 14.58 -7.55 -27.36
C ALA A 50 14.58 -6.18 -26.66
N THR A 51 13.60 -5.90 -25.80
CA THR A 51 13.43 -4.59 -25.16
C THR A 51 13.98 -4.52 -23.74
N GLN A 52 14.26 -5.66 -23.09
CA GLN A 52 14.61 -5.77 -21.67
C GLN A 52 15.67 -4.78 -21.16
N LEU A 53 16.72 -4.50 -21.95
CA LEU A 53 17.82 -3.63 -21.53
C LEU A 53 17.60 -2.13 -21.82
N ARG A 54 16.77 -1.81 -22.81
CA ARG A 54 16.71 -0.46 -23.38
C ARG A 54 15.33 0.20 -23.22
N PHE A 55 14.27 -0.60 -23.11
CA PHE A 55 12.89 -0.15 -22.97
C PHE A 55 12.15 -1.06 -21.98
N ALA A 56 12.50 -0.95 -20.69
CA ALA A 56 11.98 -1.81 -19.62
C ALA A 56 10.43 -1.90 -19.64
N THR A 57 9.75 -0.75 -19.74
CA THR A 57 8.28 -0.65 -19.81
C THR A 57 7.67 -1.54 -20.90
N LEU A 58 8.30 -1.65 -22.07
CA LEU A 58 7.80 -2.51 -23.15
C LEU A 58 7.97 -4.00 -22.81
N GLY A 59 9.07 -4.36 -22.16
CA GLY A 59 9.30 -5.73 -21.69
C GLY A 59 8.29 -6.16 -20.63
N ASP A 60 7.90 -5.22 -19.76
CA ASP A 60 6.92 -5.46 -18.70
C ASP A 60 5.50 -5.57 -19.26
N LEU A 61 5.07 -4.61 -20.08
CA LEU A 61 3.77 -4.67 -20.76
C LEU A 61 3.59 -5.94 -21.61
N ALA A 62 4.64 -6.38 -22.31
CA ALA A 62 4.61 -7.62 -23.09
C ALA A 62 4.45 -8.86 -22.19
N ARG A 63 5.11 -8.87 -21.03
CA ARG A 63 4.96 -9.94 -20.03
C ARG A 63 3.55 -9.95 -19.43
N SER A 64 3.02 -8.78 -19.08
CA SER A 64 1.67 -8.63 -18.52
C SER A 64 0.60 -9.07 -19.52
N ALA A 65 0.74 -8.71 -20.80
CA ALA A 65 -0.17 -9.16 -21.86
C ALA A 65 -0.11 -10.69 -22.04
N ARG A 66 1.10 -11.27 -22.02
CA ARG A 66 1.28 -12.72 -22.09
C ARG A 66 0.63 -13.43 -20.90
N PHE A 67 0.88 -12.94 -19.69
CA PHE A 67 0.29 -13.49 -18.47
C PHE A 67 -1.24 -13.44 -18.54
N ARG A 68 -1.82 -12.27 -18.85
CA ARG A 68 -3.28 -12.10 -19.01
C ARG A 68 -3.89 -13.10 -19.99
N TRP A 69 -3.23 -13.36 -21.11
CA TRP A 69 -3.78 -14.22 -22.16
C TRP A 69 -3.60 -15.71 -21.91
N PHE A 70 -2.48 -16.13 -21.34
CA PHE A 70 -2.07 -17.54 -21.35
C PHE A 70 -1.93 -18.16 -19.97
N ASP A 71 -1.65 -17.36 -18.94
CA ASP A 71 -1.41 -17.86 -17.58
C ASP A 71 -2.60 -17.53 -16.65
N GLN A 72 -3.17 -16.32 -16.74
CA GLN A 72 -4.31 -15.85 -15.94
C GLN A 72 -5.57 -16.72 -16.08
N PRO A 73 -5.99 -17.22 -17.26
CA PRO A 73 -7.22 -18.02 -17.35
C PRO A 73 -7.18 -19.31 -16.51
N MET A 74 -6.01 -19.95 -16.41
CA MET A 74 -5.83 -21.13 -15.56
C MET A 74 -5.90 -20.77 -14.08
N VAL A 75 -5.33 -19.62 -13.69
CA VAL A 75 -5.42 -19.08 -12.32
C VAL A 75 -6.87 -18.74 -11.97
N ASP A 76 -7.63 -18.18 -12.92
CA ASP A 76 -9.04 -17.84 -12.72
C ASP A 76 -9.93 -19.09 -12.61
N GLU A 77 -9.65 -20.14 -13.38
CA GLU A 77 -10.35 -21.43 -13.29
C GLU A 77 -10.09 -22.12 -11.94
N GLU A 78 -8.84 -22.14 -11.49
CA GLU A 78 -8.46 -22.64 -10.17
C GLU A 78 -9.18 -21.87 -9.05
N ARG A 79 -9.25 -20.53 -9.17
CA ARG A 79 -10.00 -19.70 -8.22
C ARG A 79 -11.49 -20.03 -8.21
N ALA A 80 -12.10 -20.19 -9.39
CA ALA A 80 -13.52 -20.52 -9.49
C ALA A 80 -13.82 -21.85 -8.78
N ARG A 81 -12.91 -22.83 -8.84
CA ARG A 81 -13.04 -24.08 -8.09
C ARG A 81 -12.96 -23.86 -6.57
N ILE A 82 -11.91 -23.18 -6.09
CA ILE A 82 -11.76 -22.86 -4.66
C ILE A 82 -13.00 -22.12 -4.13
N TRP A 83 -13.54 -21.21 -4.94
CA TRP A 83 -14.74 -20.46 -4.58
C TRP A 83 -15.98 -21.36 -4.42
N GLN A 84 -16.18 -22.32 -5.32
CA GLN A 84 -17.29 -23.27 -5.19
C GLN A 84 -17.11 -24.17 -3.97
N GLU A 85 -15.89 -24.64 -3.71
CA GLU A 85 -15.57 -25.43 -2.50
C GLU A 85 -15.87 -24.64 -1.21
N MET A 86 -15.56 -23.33 -1.19
CA MET A 86 -15.94 -22.45 -0.08
C MET A 86 -17.45 -22.36 0.10
N LEU A 87 -18.22 -22.17 -0.99
CA LEU A 87 -19.67 -22.07 -0.93
C LEU A 87 -20.30 -23.37 -0.37
N ASP A 88 -19.79 -24.52 -0.81
CA ASP A 88 -20.24 -25.84 -0.36
C ASP A 88 -19.88 -26.10 1.12
N GLU A 89 -18.67 -25.71 1.55
CA GLU A 89 -18.25 -25.83 2.95
C GLU A 89 -19.08 -24.95 3.86
N VAL A 90 -19.33 -23.68 3.49
CA VAL A 90 -20.20 -22.78 4.27
C VAL A 90 -21.62 -23.33 4.35
N ALA A 91 -22.16 -23.86 3.25
CA ALA A 91 -23.49 -24.49 3.26
C ALA A 91 -23.55 -25.71 4.19
N THR A 92 -22.48 -26.50 4.24
CA THR A 92 -22.35 -27.65 5.16
C THR A 92 -22.31 -27.20 6.62
N LEU A 93 -21.52 -26.18 6.93
CA LEU A 93 -21.42 -25.60 8.27
C LEU A 93 -22.74 -24.96 8.74
N ALA A 94 -23.44 -24.28 7.82
CA ALA A 94 -24.75 -23.68 8.11
C ALA A 94 -25.83 -24.73 8.41
N ALA A 95 -25.71 -25.93 7.84
CA ALA A 95 -26.65 -27.03 8.08
C ALA A 95 -26.43 -27.73 9.44
N ASP A 96 -25.22 -27.68 10.00
CA ASP A 96 -24.88 -28.27 11.30
C ASP A 96 -23.94 -27.34 12.12
N PRO A 97 -24.46 -26.19 12.62
CA PRO A 97 -23.64 -25.18 13.31
C PRO A 97 -23.14 -25.62 14.70
N SER A 98 -23.61 -26.76 15.21
CA SER A 98 -23.16 -27.35 16.48
C SER A 98 -22.42 -28.68 16.27
N GLY A 99 -22.12 -29.02 15.02
CA GLY A 99 -21.41 -30.23 14.66
C GLY A 99 -19.95 -30.22 15.11
N PRO A 100 -19.34 -31.39 15.38
CA PRO A 100 -17.96 -31.48 15.85
C PRO A 100 -16.92 -30.95 14.85
N GLY A 101 -17.26 -30.87 13.55
CA GLY A 101 -16.38 -30.34 12.50
C GLY A 101 -16.49 -28.82 12.29
N TYR A 102 -17.35 -28.12 13.04
CA TYR A 102 -17.64 -26.72 12.79
C TYR A 102 -16.42 -25.82 12.98
N ALA A 103 -15.74 -25.94 14.12
CA ALA A 103 -14.54 -25.15 14.43
C ALA A 103 -13.41 -25.35 13.39
N ASP A 104 -13.17 -26.60 12.97
CA ASP A 104 -12.17 -26.91 11.95
C ASP A 104 -12.55 -26.33 10.58
N GLY A 105 -13.85 -26.30 10.24
CA GLY A 105 -14.34 -25.67 9.01
C GLY A 105 -14.20 -24.15 9.02
N ILE A 106 -14.52 -23.49 10.14
CA ILE A 106 -14.26 -22.06 10.31
C ILE A 106 -12.77 -21.74 10.12
N ALA A 107 -11.87 -22.53 10.73
CA ALA A 107 -10.43 -22.35 10.61
C ALA A 107 -9.94 -22.52 9.15
N ARG A 108 -10.46 -23.52 8.42
CA ARG A 108 -10.15 -23.70 6.99
C ARG A 108 -10.60 -22.51 6.15
N LEU A 109 -11.85 -22.06 6.30
CA LEU A 109 -12.40 -20.91 5.56
C LEU A 109 -11.66 -19.60 5.88
N GLN A 110 -11.24 -19.42 7.13
CA GLN A 110 -10.44 -18.27 7.55
C GLN A 110 -9.06 -18.23 6.88
N ALA A 111 -8.41 -19.40 6.72
CA ALA A 111 -7.09 -19.51 6.13
C ALA A 111 -7.06 -19.20 4.62
N ILE A 112 -8.21 -19.23 3.93
CA ILE A 112 -8.30 -18.94 2.50
C ILE A 112 -8.01 -17.45 2.24
N PRO A 113 -7.01 -17.07 1.41
CA PRO A 113 -6.65 -15.67 1.17
C PRO A 113 -7.67 -14.83 0.37
N GLU A 114 -8.64 -15.48 -0.28
CA GLU A 114 -9.64 -14.83 -1.14
C GLU A 114 -10.61 -13.90 -0.39
N LYS A 115 -11.41 -13.13 -1.16
CA LYS A 115 -12.47 -12.24 -0.65
C LYS A 115 -13.65 -13.05 -0.09
N ASN A 116 -13.54 -13.52 1.15
CA ASN A 116 -14.59 -14.24 1.88
C ASN A 116 -15.89 -13.42 2.04
N ASP A 117 -15.79 -12.10 2.02
CA ASP A 117 -16.93 -11.20 2.12
C ASP A 117 -17.87 -11.28 0.90
N VAL A 118 -17.33 -11.58 -0.28
CA VAL A 118 -18.15 -11.87 -1.47
C VAL A 118 -18.95 -13.16 -1.28
N THR A 119 -18.49 -14.11 -0.44
CA THR A 119 -19.19 -15.39 -0.19
C THR A 119 -20.44 -15.09 0.61
N LEU A 120 -20.29 -14.26 1.65
CA LEU A 120 -21.40 -13.76 2.44
C LEU A 120 -22.39 -12.97 1.56
N ALA A 121 -21.88 -12.08 0.69
CA ALA A 121 -22.73 -11.27 -0.18
C ALA A 121 -23.58 -12.10 -1.15
N VAL A 122 -22.99 -13.10 -1.81
CA VAL A 122 -23.71 -14.04 -2.69
C VAL A 122 -24.79 -14.79 -1.92
N ARG A 123 -24.50 -15.22 -0.69
CA ARG A 123 -25.43 -15.95 0.17
C ARG A 123 -26.60 -15.08 0.65
N LEU A 124 -26.32 -13.84 1.04
CA LEU A 124 -27.34 -12.83 1.37
C LEU A 124 -28.22 -12.51 0.15
N ALA A 125 -27.62 -12.33 -1.03
CA ALA A 125 -28.35 -12.08 -2.27
C ALA A 125 -29.27 -13.27 -2.67
N ALA A 126 -28.91 -14.49 -2.29
CA ALA A 126 -29.74 -15.68 -2.47
C ALA A 126 -30.90 -15.79 -1.45
N GLY A 127 -31.02 -14.84 -0.50
CA GLY A 127 -32.10 -14.79 0.49
C GLY A 127 -31.99 -15.84 1.59
N ILE A 128 -30.79 -16.32 1.89
CA ILE A 128 -30.57 -17.35 2.91
C ILE A 128 -30.96 -16.82 4.29
N THR A 129 -31.83 -17.57 4.97
CA THR A 129 -32.22 -17.36 6.38
C THR A 129 -31.78 -18.56 7.22
N GLY A 130 -31.11 -18.34 8.34
CA GLY A 130 -30.61 -19.40 9.23
C GLY A 130 -29.21 -19.10 9.76
N PRO A 131 -28.52 -20.08 10.37
CA PRO A 131 -27.13 -19.92 10.81
C PRO A 131 -26.23 -19.47 9.67
N GLU A 132 -25.38 -18.47 9.93
CA GLU A 132 -24.46 -17.94 8.92
C GLU A 132 -23.01 -17.99 9.43
N PRO A 133 -22.27 -19.09 9.10
CA PRO A 133 -20.89 -19.29 9.52
C PRO A 133 -19.95 -18.17 9.06
N MET A 134 -20.27 -17.48 7.96
CA MET A 134 -19.41 -16.42 7.43
C MET A 134 -19.27 -15.22 8.35
N LEU A 135 -20.24 -14.96 9.24
CA LEU A 135 -20.08 -13.91 10.26
C LEU A 135 -18.87 -14.18 11.16
N GLU A 136 -18.72 -15.43 11.63
CA GLU A 136 -17.59 -15.83 12.45
C GLU A 136 -16.28 -15.84 11.65
N VAL A 137 -16.29 -16.36 10.41
CA VAL A 137 -15.12 -16.33 9.52
C VAL A 137 -14.62 -14.91 9.31
N LEU A 138 -15.52 -13.96 9.01
CA LEU A 138 -15.16 -12.56 8.78
C LEU A 138 -14.65 -11.90 10.06
N ALA A 139 -15.30 -12.11 11.21
CA ALA A 139 -14.82 -11.55 12.46
C ALA A 139 -13.41 -12.07 12.83
N ARG A 140 -13.16 -13.37 12.74
CA ARG A 140 -11.83 -13.94 12.97
C ARG A 140 -10.81 -13.37 11.99
N LYS A 141 -11.14 -13.38 10.69
CA LYS A 141 -10.25 -12.85 9.64
C LYS A 141 -9.89 -11.38 9.85
N HIS A 142 -10.84 -10.56 10.32
CA HIS A 142 -10.63 -9.13 10.56
C HIS A 142 -9.97 -8.82 11.91
N TYR A 143 -10.30 -9.55 12.98
CA TYR A 143 -9.98 -9.16 14.37
C TYR A 143 -9.07 -10.13 15.13
N GLU A 144 -8.83 -11.36 14.69
CA GLU A 144 -8.01 -12.32 15.43
C GLU A 144 -6.57 -11.84 15.66
N GLY A 145 -5.97 -11.21 14.63
CA GLY A 145 -4.67 -10.54 14.75
C GLY A 145 -4.64 -9.33 15.72
N PHE A 146 -5.79 -8.96 16.28
CA PHE A 146 -5.97 -7.92 17.29
C PHE A 146 -6.54 -8.49 18.60
N GLY A 147 -6.32 -9.79 18.84
CA GLY A 147 -6.69 -10.44 20.11
C GLY A 147 -8.18 -10.71 20.26
N LEU A 148 -8.91 -11.03 19.18
CA LEU A 148 -10.32 -11.44 19.27
C LEU A 148 -10.46 -12.69 20.16
N HIS A 149 -11.30 -12.61 21.19
CA HIS A 149 -11.60 -13.68 22.14
C HIS A 149 -13.09 -13.63 22.56
N GLU A 150 -13.52 -14.63 23.34
CA GLU A 150 -14.89 -14.72 23.87
C GLU A 150 -15.96 -14.59 22.77
N ILE A 151 -15.75 -15.28 21.64
CA ILE A 151 -16.68 -15.26 20.53
C ILE A 151 -17.92 -16.07 20.91
N GLU A 152 -19.09 -15.43 20.85
CA GLU A 152 -20.38 -16.05 21.08
C GLU A 152 -21.27 -15.86 19.85
N THR A 153 -21.91 -16.93 19.40
CA THR A 153 -22.91 -16.88 18.34
C THR A 153 -24.31 -16.79 18.94
N PHE A 154 -25.21 -16.09 18.26
CA PHE A 154 -26.61 -15.96 18.67
C PHE A 154 -27.53 -15.92 17.46
N ASP A 155 -28.83 -16.13 17.70
CA ASP A 155 -29.90 -15.92 16.73
C ASP A 155 -31.03 -15.15 17.43
N VAL A 156 -31.46 -14.04 16.83
CA VAL A 156 -32.61 -13.23 17.29
C VAL A 156 -33.53 -13.07 16.09
N ASP A 157 -34.77 -13.55 16.19
CA ASP A 157 -35.76 -13.45 15.12
C ASP A 157 -35.25 -13.91 13.73
N SER A 158 -34.49 -15.02 13.68
CA SER A 158 -33.88 -15.54 12.44
C SER A 158 -32.82 -14.61 11.84
N ARG A 159 -32.20 -13.76 12.66
CA ARG A 159 -31.02 -12.98 12.33
C ARG A 159 -29.84 -13.57 13.12
N PRO A 160 -28.97 -14.36 12.48
CA PRO A 160 -27.77 -14.83 13.15
C PRO A 160 -26.86 -13.64 13.44
N GLY A 161 -26.12 -13.74 14.52
CA GLY A 161 -25.14 -12.74 14.89
C GLY A 161 -24.06 -13.33 15.75
N ILE A 162 -23.02 -12.54 15.95
CA ILE A 162 -21.90 -12.87 16.82
C ILE A 162 -21.53 -11.67 17.67
N THR A 163 -21.04 -11.96 18.87
CA THR A 163 -20.32 -11.01 19.72
C THR A 163 -18.91 -11.51 19.99
N GLY A 164 -18.02 -10.61 20.37
CA GLY A 164 -16.69 -10.95 20.86
C GLY A 164 -15.94 -9.71 21.35
N HIS A 165 -14.76 -9.92 21.90
CA HIS A 165 -13.92 -8.84 22.43
C HIS A 165 -12.55 -8.86 21.77
N TYR A 166 -12.02 -7.69 21.45
CA TYR A 166 -10.67 -7.54 20.93
C TYR A 166 -9.98 -6.32 21.55
N GLU A 167 -8.66 -6.21 21.41
CA GLU A 167 -7.88 -5.11 22.00
C GLU A 167 -6.96 -4.47 20.97
N ILE A 168 -7.03 -3.14 20.86
CA ILE A 168 -6.13 -2.35 20.02
C ILE A 168 -5.61 -1.16 20.81
N ASP A 169 -4.30 -0.94 20.77
CA ASP A 169 -3.62 0.18 21.45
C ASP A 169 -4.00 0.25 22.96
N GLY A 170 -4.12 -0.91 23.63
CA GLY A 170 -4.49 -1.01 25.05
C GLY A 170 -5.97 -0.80 25.37
N ARG A 171 -6.83 -0.72 24.34
CA ARG A 171 -8.27 -0.44 24.49
C ARG A 171 -9.08 -1.70 24.19
N PRO A 172 -9.70 -2.33 25.20
CA PRO A 172 -10.65 -3.39 24.95
C PRO A 172 -11.84 -2.84 24.15
N THR A 173 -12.45 -3.63 23.30
CA THR A 173 -13.59 -3.21 22.47
C THR A 173 -14.49 -4.40 22.22
N GLN A 174 -15.80 -4.20 22.40
CA GLN A 174 -16.80 -5.20 22.04
C GLN A 174 -17.09 -5.11 20.53
N LEU A 175 -17.14 -6.24 19.85
CA LEU A 175 -17.65 -6.40 18.49
C LEU A 175 -19.06 -6.99 18.57
N ILE A 176 -20.01 -6.37 17.85
CA ILE A 176 -21.32 -6.94 17.55
C ILE A 176 -21.41 -7.03 16.03
N SER A 177 -21.64 -8.23 15.49
CA SER A 177 -21.76 -8.43 14.04
C SER A 177 -23.00 -9.24 13.71
N THR A 178 -23.82 -8.77 12.78
CA THR A 178 -25.05 -9.46 12.35
C THR A 178 -25.38 -9.11 10.90
N LEU A 179 -26.43 -9.72 10.39
CA LEU A 179 -26.89 -9.54 9.02
C LEU A 179 -28.39 -9.24 8.98
N GLY A 180 -28.87 -8.68 7.88
CA GLY A 180 -30.29 -8.42 7.68
C GLY A 180 -30.59 -7.84 6.30
N ASP A 181 -31.75 -7.21 6.17
CA ASP A 181 -32.12 -6.49 4.96
C ASP A 181 -31.91 -4.98 5.10
N SER A 182 -31.57 -4.28 4.02
CA SER A 182 -31.40 -2.84 4.06
C SER A 182 -32.68 -2.10 4.49
N SER A 183 -33.87 -2.66 4.28
CA SER A 183 -35.15 -2.15 4.79
C SER A 183 -35.31 -2.25 6.31
N GLU A 184 -34.47 -3.01 7.01
CA GLU A 184 -34.55 -3.25 8.46
C GLU A 184 -33.72 -2.27 9.32
N LEU A 185 -33.08 -1.29 8.68
CA LEU A 185 -32.18 -0.32 9.32
C LEU A 185 -32.90 0.89 9.96
N ASP A 186 -34.22 0.88 10.04
CA ASP A 186 -34.98 1.95 10.71
C ASP A 186 -35.02 1.74 12.23
N VAL A 187 -35.40 2.78 12.99
CA VAL A 187 -35.38 2.81 14.46
C VAL A 187 -36.15 1.67 15.13
N ASP A 188 -37.27 1.25 14.54
CA ASP A 188 -38.11 0.16 15.03
C ASP A 188 -37.76 -1.19 14.36
N GLY A 189 -36.67 -1.22 13.59
CA GLY A 189 -36.22 -2.39 12.85
C GLY A 189 -35.50 -3.42 13.74
N PRO A 190 -35.48 -4.70 13.33
CA PRO A 190 -34.87 -5.77 14.12
C PRO A 190 -33.37 -5.55 14.36
N LEU A 191 -32.64 -4.93 13.42
CA LEU A 191 -31.21 -4.65 13.57
C LEU A 191 -30.91 -3.67 14.71
N ALA A 192 -31.75 -2.63 14.87
CA ALA A 192 -31.62 -1.68 15.97
C ALA A 192 -31.85 -2.36 17.33
N GLY A 193 -32.87 -3.22 17.42
CA GLY A 193 -33.17 -4.01 18.62
C GLY A 193 -32.03 -4.97 19.00
N ILE A 194 -31.48 -5.71 18.02
CA ILE A 194 -30.34 -6.61 18.24
C ILE A 194 -29.13 -5.85 18.79
N VAL A 195 -28.79 -4.70 18.19
CA VAL A 195 -27.67 -3.89 18.68
C VAL A 195 -27.94 -3.41 20.11
N ALA A 196 -29.13 -2.89 20.39
CA ALA A 196 -29.51 -2.41 21.72
C ALA A 196 -29.42 -3.52 22.79
N ASP A 197 -29.91 -4.71 22.48
CA ASP A 197 -29.93 -5.85 23.40
C ASP A 197 -28.54 -6.44 23.66
N ARG A 198 -27.62 -6.36 22.68
CA ARG A 198 -26.27 -6.93 22.77
C ARG A 198 -25.22 -5.96 23.29
N LEU A 199 -25.55 -4.67 23.35
CA LEU A 199 -24.63 -3.66 23.88
C LEU A 199 -24.32 -3.92 25.35
N GLU A 200 -23.04 -4.12 25.64
CA GLU A 200 -22.56 -4.17 27.01
C GLU A 200 -22.27 -2.76 27.53
N ASP A 201 -22.78 -2.43 28.73
CA ASP A 201 -22.43 -1.19 29.43
C ASP A 201 -21.05 -1.31 30.11
N ARG A 202 -20.01 -1.52 29.30
CA ARG A 202 -18.62 -1.50 29.73
C ARG A 202 -17.95 -0.36 28.96
N GLY A 203 -17.45 0.66 29.66
CA GLY A 203 -16.87 1.90 29.10
C GLY A 203 -15.63 1.75 28.20
N ALA A 204 -15.44 0.59 27.56
CA ALA A 204 -14.42 0.21 26.60
C ALA A 204 -14.78 0.58 25.14
N GLY A 205 -16.05 0.92 24.88
CA GLY A 205 -16.56 1.28 23.55
C GLY A 205 -16.91 0.04 22.72
N THR A 206 -17.98 0.15 21.93
CA THR A 206 -18.48 -0.95 21.08
C THR A 206 -18.30 -0.59 19.60
N VAL A 207 -18.04 -1.59 18.77
CA VAL A 207 -18.13 -1.48 17.30
C VAL A 207 -19.19 -2.44 16.79
N VAL A 208 -19.91 -1.99 15.76
CA VAL A 208 -20.98 -2.76 15.12
C VAL A 208 -20.62 -3.03 13.67
N GLU A 209 -20.89 -4.25 13.19
CA GLU A 209 -20.83 -4.62 11.77
C GLU A 209 -22.20 -5.17 11.33
N LEU A 210 -22.79 -4.55 10.31
CA LEU A 210 -24.04 -5.00 9.72
C LEU A 210 -23.78 -5.39 8.27
N TYR A 211 -24.12 -6.62 7.90
CA TYR A 211 -24.12 -7.07 6.50
C TYR A 211 -25.55 -7.10 5.99
N VAL A 212 -25.90 -6.18 5.09
CA VAL A 212 -27.29 -5.96 4.67
C VAL A 212 -27.49 -6.29 3.20
N ALA A 213 -28.53 -7.08 2.90
CA ALA A 213 -28.99 -7.27 1.54
C ALA A 213 -29.61 -5.98 1.00
N HIS A 214 -29.28 -5.62 -0.24
CA HIS A 214 -29.82 -4.45 -0.93
C HIS A 214 -30.57 -4.84 -2.20
N ASP A 215 -31.67 -4.14 -2.49
CA ASP A 215 -32.55 -4.46 -3.62
C ASP A 215 -31.94 -4.15 -4.99
N GLY A 216 -30.89 -3.32 -5.03
CA GLY A 216 -30.29 -2.83 -6.27
C GLY A 216 -28.76 -2.89 -6.28
N GLU A 217 -28.18 -2.50 -7.41
CA GLU A 217 -26.75 -2.23 -7.49
C GLU A 217 -26.43 -0.88 -6.85
N VAL A 218 -25.25 -0.79 -6.23
CA VAL A 218 -24.78 0.42 -5.56
C VAL A 218 -23.70 1.07 -6.41
N ASP A 219 -23.92 2.33 -6.78
CA ASP A 219 -22.87 3.16 -7.36
C ASP A 219 -21.85 3.54 -6.25
N PRO A 220 -20.57 3.19 -6.38
CA PRO A 220 -19.55 3.52 -5.38
C PRO A 220 -19.45 5.01 -5.05
N ASP A 221 -19.78 5.88 -6.02
CA ASP A 221 -19.71 7.33 -5.88
C ASP A 221 -21.02 7.95 -5.34
N SER A 222 -22.05 7.13 -5.12
CA SER A 222 -23.32 7.61 -4.57
C SER A 222 -23.19 8.04 -3.09
N SER A 223 -23.95 9.06 -2.72
CA SER A 223 -24.01 9.53 -1.33
C SER A 223 -24.58 8.46 -0.41
N SER A 224 -23.96 8.29 0.76
CA SER A 224 -24.41 7.37 1.81
C SER A 224 -25.40 8.02 2.80
N ASP A 225 -25.72 9.31 2.62
CA ASP A 225 -26.56 10.10 3.50
C ASP A 225 -27.89 9.41 3.89
N PRO A 226 -28.65 8.80 2.96
CA PRO A 226 -29.90 8.13 3.32
C PRO A 226 -29.69 6.94 4.27
N LEU A 227 -28.58 6.22 4.11
CA LEU A 227 -28.21 5.10 4.97
C LEU A 227 -27.76 5.62 6.35
N ARG A 228 -26.94 6.66 6.37
CA ARG A 228 -26.47 7.35 7.58
C ARG A 228 -27.65 7.83 8.42
N ASP A 229 -28.60 8.55 7.81
CA ASP A 229 -29.70 9.20 8.54
C ASP A 229 -30.61 8.18 9.22
N ARG A 230 -30.85 7.02 8.59
CA ARG A 230 -31.61 5.90 9.19
C ARG A 230 -30.89 5.31 10.40
N ILE A 231 -29.58 5.10 10.29
CA ILE A 231 -28.76 4.56 11.38
C ILE A 231 -28.61 5.56 12.54
N ALA A 232 -28.41 6.84 12.24
CA ALA A 232 -28.25 7.90 13.25
C ALA A 232 -29.48 8.04 14.17
N ALA A 233 -30.66 7.62 13.70
CA ALA A 233 -31.90 7.70 14.48
C ALA A 233 -31.93 6.75 15.70
N TRP A 234 -31.11 5.69 15.71
CA TRP A 234 -31.15 4.67 16.77
C TRP A 234 -29.78 4.24 17.30
N LEU A 235 -28.68 4.53 16.58
CA LEU A 235 -27.35 4.11 17.01
C LEU A 235 -26.97 4.79 18.34
N PRO A 236 -26.61 4.03 19.39
CA PRO A 236 -26.20 4.62 20.65
C PRO A 236 -24.84 5.31 20.55
N SER A 237 -24.65 6.41 21.30
CA SER A 237 -23.38 7.15 21.33
C SER A 237 -22.22 6.36 21.96
N SER A 238 -22.50 5.26 22.65
CA SER A 238 -21.50 4.31 23.16
C SER A 238 -20.89 3.45 22.05
N VAL A 239 -21.57 3.31 20.90
CA VAL A 239 -21.01 2.67 19.71
C VAL A 239 -20.05 3.63 19.05
N ARG A 240 -18.76 3.33 19.11
CA ARG A 240 -17.69 4.16 18.55
C ARG A 240 -17.73 4.20 17.02
N ARG A 241 -18.11 3.09 16.39
CA ARG A 241 -18.11 2.92 14.94
C ARG A 241 -19.13 1.86 14.55
N ILE A 242 -19.82 2.11 13.45
CA ILE A 242 -20.62 1.10 12.75
C ILE A 242 -20.09 0.93 11.32
N VAL A 243 -19.99 -0.31 10.87
CA VAL A 243 -19.62 -0.69 9.51
C VAL A 243 -20.84 -1.34 8.87
N VAL A 244 -21.20 -0.92 7.67
CA VAL A 244 -22.29 -1.50 6.90
C VAL A 244 -21.72 -2.08 5.61
N GLY A 245 -21.71 -3.40 5.51
CA GLY A 245 -21.46 -4.13 4.27
C GLY A 245 -22.76 -4.21 3.48
N VAL A 246 -22.85 -3.48 2.38
CA VAL A 246 -24.03 -3.47 1.50
C VAL A 246 -23.83 -4.52 0.42
N CYS A 247 -24.62 -5.59 0.48
CA CYS A 247 -24.57 -6.73 -0.43
C CYS A 247 -25.60 -6.56 -1.55
N THR A 248 -25.13 -6.48 -2.81
CA THR A 248 -26.00 -6.28 -3.98
C THR A 248 -26.53 -7.60 -4.54
N PRO A 249 -27.58 -7.58 -5.39
CA PRO A 249 -28.12 -8.80 -6.01
C PRO A 249 -27.12 -9.51 -6.92
N SER A 250 -26.11 -8.82 -7.46
CA SER A 250 -25.00 -9.43 -8.20
C SER A 250 -23.99 -10.17 -7.32
N GLY A 251 -24.20 -10.22 -6.00
CA GLY A 251 -23.30 -10.86 -5.05
C GLY A 251 -22.04 -10.03 -4.77
N GLN A 252 -22.06 -8.74 -5.08
CA GLN A 252 -20.99 -7.81 -4.72
C GLN A 252 -21.23 -7.23 -3.34
N ILE A 253 -20.17 -6.74 -2.71
CA ILE A 253 -20.23 -6.05 -1.43
C ILE A 253 -19.41 -4.76 -1.49
N THR A 254 -19.98 -3.70 -0.94
CA THR A 254 -19.27 -2.46 -0.65
C THR A 254 -19.45 -2.08 0.81
N TYR A 255 -18.47 -1.39 1.38
CA TYR A 255 -18.50 -1.01 2.79
C TYR A 255 -18.67 0.50 2.94
N VAL A 256 -19.55 0.88 3.87
CA VAL A 256 -19.63 2.24 4.39
C VAL A 256 -19.36 2.19 5.88
N THR A 257 -18.50 3.07 6.37
CA THR A 257 -18.13 3.13 7.79
C THR A 257 -18.54 4.47 8.37
N TYR A 258 -19.28 4.48 9.47
CA TYR A 258 -19.67 5.69 10.18
C TYR A 258 -19.05 5.77 11.57
N ARG A 259 -18.76 6.99 12.01
CA ARG A 259 -18.28 7.32 13.36
C ARG A 259 -18.96 8.59 13.85
N TRP A 260 -19.07 8.74 15.17
CA TRP A 260 -19.53 10.00 15.76
C TRP A 260 -18.46 11.09 15.58
N GLY A 261 -18.88 12.24 15.03
CA GLY A 261 -18.11 13.46 14.90
C GLY A 261 -18.39 14.41 16.05
N GLU A 262 -18.98 15.58 15.76
CA GLU A 262 -19.55 16.44 16.81
C GLU A 262 -20.70 15.72 17.56
N PRO A 263 -21.05 16.13 18.79
CA PRO A 263 -22.07 15.45 19.58
C PRO A 263 -23.41 15.29 18.82
N GLY A 264 -23.80 14.04 18.56
CA GLY A 264 -25.04 13.71 17.85
C GLY A 264 -24.93 13.69 16.32
N GLU A 265 -23.76 13.99 15.76
CA GLU A 265 -23.50 13.92 14.32
C GLU A 265 -22.79 12.61 13.97
N LEU A 266 -23.48 11.75 13.24
CA LEU A 266 -22.87 10.56 12.64
C LEU A 266 -22.23 10.98 11.31
N VAL A 267 -20.97 10.64 11.07
CA VAL A 267 -20.21 11.05 9.87
C VAL A 267 -19.58 9.82 9.22
N GLU A 268 -19.58 9.78 7.89
CA GLU A 268 -18.88 8.73 7.15
C GLU A 268 -17.36 8.92 7.18
N ASP A 269 -16.61 7.84 7.32
CA ASP A 269 -15.18 7.79 7.00
C ASP A 269 -14.97 7.51 5.49
N GLU A 270 -15.10 8.55 4.68
CA GLU A 270 -15.00 8.47 3.20
C GLU A 270 -13.62 7.95 2.72
N ILE A 271 -12.57 8.14 3.53
CA ILE A 271 -11.21 7.68 3.21
C ILE A 271 -11.20 6.18 2.95
N ILE A 272 -11.95 5.43 3.73
CA ILE A 272 -11.97 3.96 3.68
C ILE A 272 -13.24 3.40 3.04
N ARG A 273 -14.06 4.24 2.38
CA ARG A 273 -15.25 3.78 1.64
C ARG A 273 -14.91 2.60 0.71
N GLY A 274 -15.77 1.60 0.65
CA GLY A 274 -15.51 0.38 -0.12
C GLY A 274 -14.51 -0.58 0.53
N HIS A 275 -13.94 -0.23 1.69
CA HIS A 275 -13.02 -1.08 2.43
C HIS A 275 -13.48 -1.30 3.87
N HIS A 276 -13.35 -2.53 4.34
CA HIS A 276 -13.52 -2.82 5.75
C HIS A 276 -12.46 -2.07 6.59
N PRO A 277 -12.79 -1.44 7.73
CA PRO A 277 -11.81 -0.69 8.53
C PRO A 277 -10.61 -1.49 8.99
N MET A 278 -10.78 -2.79 9.23
CA MET A 278 -9.67 -3.66 9.64
C MET A 278 -8.75 -4.01 8.45
N VAL A 279 -9.29 -4.04 7.24
CA VAL A 279 -8.50 -4.12 6.00
C VAL A 279 -7.74 -2.82 5.79
N ALA A 280 -8.41 -1.68 5.98
CA ALA A 280 -7.80 -0.35 5.90
C ALA A 280 -6.66 -0.17 6.92
N ARG A 281 -6.79 -0.74 8.13
CA ARG A 281 -5.72 -0.76 9.14
C ARG A 281 -4.51 -1.58 8.68
N ARG A 282 -4.72 -2.70 7.98
CA ARG A 282 -3.64 -3.52 7.39
C ARG A 282 -2.97 -2.85 6.18
N LEU A 283 -3.55 -1.80 5.62
CA LEU A 283 -2.94 -0.95 4.59
C LEU A 283 -2.11 0.20 5.20
N ASP A 284 -1.75 0.12 6.48
CA ASP A 284 -0.86 1.09 7.13
C ASP A 284 -1.38 2.54 7.18
N LEU A 285 -2.68 2.77 6.91
CA LEU A 285 -3.30 4.10 6.99
C LEU A 285 -3.12 4.78 8.35
N TRP A 286 -3.02 3.99 9.42
CA TRP A 286 -2.78 4.50 10.77
C TRP A 286 -1.42 5.21 10.91
N ARG A 287 -0.46 4.95 10.02
CA ARG A 287 0.82 5.65 9.96
C ARG A 287 0.68 7.10 9.51
N LEU A 288 -0.48 7.50 8.97
CA LEU A 288 -0.73 8.85 8.47
C LEU A 288 -1.37 9.78 9.51
N ARG A 289 -1.32 9.43 10.80
CA ARG A 289 -1.93 10.23 11.89
C ARG A 289 -1.45 11.69 11.94
N GLU A 290 -0.22 11.97 11.52
CA GLU A 290 0.36 13.33 11.47
C GLU A 290 0.02 14.12 10.20
N PHE A 291 -0.82 13.55 9.32
CA PHE A 291 -1.25 14.16 8.07
C PHE A 291 -2.76 14.37 8.05
N ASP A 292 -3.18 15.46 7.43
CA ASP A 292 -4.55 15.61 6.95
C ASP A 292 -4.65 14.87 5.62
N ILE A 293 -5.54 13.87 5.56
CA ILE A 293 -5.65 12.96 4.42
C ILE A 293 -6.95 13.16 3.66
N SER A 294 -6.89 13.01 2.34
CA SER A 294 -8.05 13.02 1.45
C SER A 294 -7.92 11.92 0.40
N ARG A 295 -9.03 11.26 0.08
CA ARG A 295 -9.05 10.22 -0.96
C ARG A 295 -9.15 10.86 -2.34
N LEU A 296 -8.39 10.31 -3.28
CA LEU A 296 -8.42 10.69 -4.69
C LEU A 296 -8.99 9.54 -5.54
N ALA A 297 -9.54 9.89 -6.70
CA ALA A 297 -10.01 8.91 -7.68
C ALA A 297 -8.84 8.04 -8.18
N ALA A 298 -9.06 6.73 -8.14
CA ALA A 298 -8.09 5.71 -8.55
C ALA A 298 -8.82 4.45 -9.05
N PRO A 299 -8.13 3.53 -9.75
CA PRO A 299 -8.70 2.22 -10.10
C PRO A 299 -9.18 1.45 -8.85
N GLU A 300 -10.13 0.53 -9.02
CA GLU A 300 -10.79 -0.21 -7.93
C GLU A 300 -9.83 -0.85 -6.91
N ASP A 301 -8.72 -1.41 -7.40
CA ASP A 301 -7.72 -2.10 -6.56
C ASP A 301 -6.70 -1.16 -5.88
N VAL A 302 -6.84 0.17 -6.06
CA VAL A 302 -5.90 1.18 -5.55
C VAL A 302 -6.62 2.19 -4.67
N LEU A 303 -6.20 2.29 -3.42
CA LEU A 303 -6.55 3.41 -2.55
C LEU A 303 -5.49 4.50 -2.68
N LEU A 304 -5.82 5.59 -3.37
CA LEU A 304 -4.94 6.74 -3.53
C LEU A 304 -5.31 7.85 -2.55
N ILE A 305 -4.35 8.22 -1.71
CA ILE A 305 -4.50 9.27 -0.70
C ILE A 305 -3.56 10.43 -1.02
N GLU A 306 -4.08 11.65 -0.90
CA GLU A 306 -3.28 12.84 -0.70
C GLU A 306 -3.12 13.12 0.80
N ALA A 307 -1.88 13.19 1.25
CA ALA A 307 -1.51 13.46 2.64
C ALA A 307 -0.77 14.81 2.73
N VAL A 308 -1.27 15.71 3.56
CA VAL A 308 -0.66 17.02 3.85
C VAL A 308 -0.24 17.05 5.32
N ALA A 309 1.03 17.29 5.62
CA ALA A 309 1.48 17.24 7.00
C ALA A 309 0.88 18.37 7.83
N LYS A 310 0.38 18.04 9.02
CA LYS A 310 -0.23 19.00 9.96
C LYS A 310 0.75 20.08 10.43
N SER A 311 2.00 19.69 10.64
CA SER A 311 3.08 20.59 11.08
C SER A 311 3.74 21.37 9.94
N ASN A 312 3.60 20.92 8.69
CA ASN A 312 4.27 21.50 7.53
C ASN A 312 3.40 21.35 6.27
N PRO A 313 2.55 22.34 5.94
CA PRO A 313 1.67 22.28 4.77
C PRO A 313 2.40 22.20 3.41
N ALA A 314 3.72 22.45 3.37
CA ALA A 314 4.53 22.27 2.17
C ALA A 314 4.96 20.82 1.95
N ASP A 315 4.87 19.98 2.99
CA ASP A 315 5.04 18.53 2.89
C ASP A 315 3.73 17.88 2.45
N ARG A 316 3.61 17.70 1.13
CA ARG A 316 2.48 17.05 0.47
C ARG A 316 2.96 15.79 -0.21
N ARG A 317 2.26 14.68 0.03
CA ARG A 317 2.61 13.35 -0.47
C ARG A 317 1.40 12.68 -1.10
N LEU A 318 1.62 11.94 -2.18
CA LEU A 318 0.66 10.96 -2.67
C LEU A 318 1.05 9.58 -2.14
N ILE A 319 0.08 8.86 -1.58
CA ILE A 319 0.27 7.53 -1.02
C ILE A 319 -0.72 6.60 -1.69
N ALA A 320 -0.20 5.69 -2.51
CA ALA A 320 -1.00 4.68 -3.19
C ALA A 320 -0.88 3.35 -2.47
N MET A 321 -2.01 2.79 -2.07
CA MET A 321 -2.11 1.52 -1.37
C MET A 321 -2.83 0.49 -2.22
N ALA A 322 -2.36 -0.76 -2.21
CA ALA A 322 -3.02 -1.86 -2.89
C ALA A 322 -2.95 -3.16 -2.08
N GLN A 323 -3.83 -4.10 -2.41
CA GLN A 323 -3.89 -5.42 -1.82
C GLN A 323 -3.64 -6.49 -2.87
N VAL A 324 -2.83 -7.47 -2.52
CA VAL A 324 -2.56 -8.66 -3.33
C VAL A 324 -3.17 -9.84 -2.59
N ARG A 325 -4.30 -10.32 -3.10
CA ARG A 325 -5.02 -11.48 -2.54
C ARG A 325 -4.61 -12.81 -3.16
N GLN A 326 -3.86 -12.72 -4.25
CA GLN A 326 -3.29 -13.86 -4.95
C GLN A 326 -1.84 -13.59 -5.27
N LEU A 327 -1.00 -14.58 -5.04
CA LEU A 327 0.41 -14.50 -5.35
C LEU A 327 0.81 -15.68 -6.22
N ALA A 328 1.48 -15.38 -7.32
CA ALA A 328 2.06 -16.38 -8.21
C ALA A 328 3.55 -16.04 -8.31
N VAL A 329 4.40 -17.00 -7.93
CA VAL A 329 5.85 -16.88 -8.05
C VAL A 329 6.27 -17.58 -9.34
N VAL A 330 6.73 -16.80 -10.31
CA VAL A 330 7.20 -17.32 -11.59
C VAL A 330 8.72 -17.47 -11.52
N ARG A 331 9.23 -18.66 -11.85
CA ARG A 331 10.66 -18.96 -11.93
C ARG A 331 11.11 -19.16 -13.37
N ASP A 332 12.38 -18.88 -13.66
CA ASP A 332 12.98 -19.09 -14.98
C ASP A 332 13.41 -20.55 -15.19
N GLU A 333 13.91 -20.87 -16.38
CA GLU A 333 14.42 -22.21 -16.74
C GLU A 333 15.58 -22.70 -15.83
N HIS A 334 16.20 -21.79 -15.06
CA HIS A 334 17.29 -22.09 -14.13
C HIS A 334 16.81 -22.07 -12.66
N GLY A 335 15.49 -22.01 -12.42
CA GLY A 335 14.89 -22.01 -11.08
C GLY A 335 15.00 -20.67 -10.34
N ARG A 336 15.50 -19.60 -10.96
CA ARG A 336 15.63 -18.29 -10.32
C ARG A 336 14.31 -17.53 -10.37
N LEU A 337 14.06 -16.66 -9.39
CA LEU A 337 12.90 -15.78 -9.41
C LEU A 337 12.86 -14.95 -10.70
N ALA A 338 11.85 -15.23 -11.53
CA ALA A 338 11.59 -14.51 -12.78
C ALA A 338 10.56 -13.40 -12.59
N GLY A 339 9.63 -13.52 -11.64
CA GLY A 339 8.69 -12.45 -11.29
C GLY A 339 7.56 -12.85 -10.35
N VAL A 340 6.81 -11.83 -9.93
CA VAL A 340 5.62 -11.95 -9.08
C VAL A 340 4.46 -11.16 -9.70
N PRO A 341 3.80 -11.68 -10.77
CA PRO A 341 2.94 -10.87 -11.65
C PRO A 341 1.82 -10.10 -10.94
N HIS A 342 1.17 -10.70 -9.94
CA HIS A 342 0.08 -10.04 -9.20
C HIS A 342 0.58 -8.87 -8.35
N ALA A 343 1.73 -9.02 -7.68
CA ALA A 343 2.34 -7.95 -6.91
C ALA A 343 2.92 -6.86 -7.82
N GLU A 344 3.57 -7.25 -8.94
CA GLU A 344 4.06 -6.33 -9.97
C GLU A 344 2.91 -5.46 -10.51
N ARG A 345 1.78 -6.06 -10.88
CA ARG A 345 0.60 -5.34 -11.37
C ARG A 345 0.01 -4.40 -10.34
N ALA A 346 -0.07 -4.81 -9.07
CA ALA A 346 -0.55 -3.95 -8.00
C ALA A 346 0.34 -2.69 -7.83
N ILE A 347 1.66 -2.88 -7.84
CA ILE A 347 2.63 -1.77 -7.80
C ILE A 347 2.49 -0.88 -9.04
N GLU A 348 2.37 -1.45 -10.23
CA GLU A 348 2.20 -0.70 -11.49
C GLU A 348 0.94 0.17 -11.46
N ASN A 349 -0.20 -0.38 -11.02
CA ASN A 349 -1.46 0.36 -10.89
C ASN A 349 -1.33 1.52 -9.90
N CYS A 350 -0.67 1.32 -8.75
CA CYS A 350 -0.39 2.37 -7.78
C CYS A 350 0.47 3.48 -8.38
N LEU A 351 1.55 3.11 -9.08
CA LEU A 351 2.46 4.07 -9.71
C LEU A 351 1.77 4.86 -10.83
N GLU A 352 0.90 4.22 -11.60
CA GLU A 352 0.13 4.88 -12.64
C GLU A 352 -0.89 5.87 -12.06
N ALA A 353 -1.58 5.50 -10.98
CA ALA A 353 -2.50 6.41 -10.28
C ALA A 353 -1.77 7.68 -9.77
N ILE A 354 -0.56 7.52 -9.24
CA ILE A 354 0.31 8.63 -8.83
C ILE A 354 0.73 9.47 -10.05
N ARG A 355 1.21 8.85 -11.12
CA ARG A 355 1.66 9.54 -12.34
C ARG A 355 0.52 10.36 -12.94
N ARG A 356 -0.66 9.75 -13.15
CA ARG A 356 -1.85 10.42 -13.68
C ARG A 356 -2.23 11.64 -12.85
N THR A 357 -2.23 11.51 -11.53
CA THR A 357 -2.54 12.62 -10.61
C THR A 357 -1.51 13.75 -10.73
N ARG A 358 -0.21 13.42 -10.75
CA ARG A 358 0.86 14.43 -10.87
C ARG A 358 0.82 15.15 -12.21
N THR A 359 0.64 14.41 -13.31
CA THR A 359 0.51 15.00 -14.65
C THR A 359 -0.73 15.90 -14.74
N GLY A 360 -1.87 15.46 -14.19
CA GLY A 360 -3.10 16.26 -14.16
C GLY A 360 -2.96 17.59 -13.39
N ARG A 361 -2.07 17.66 -12.40
CA ARG A 361 -1.80 18.86 -11.59
C ARG A 361 -0.65 19.74 -12.12
N GLY A 362 -0.01 19.37 -13.23
CA GLY A 362 1.06 20.16 -13.85
C GLY A 362 2.20 20.52 -12.88
N ARG A 363 2.49 21.83 -12.73
CA ARG A 363 3.61 22.34 -11.91
C ARG A 363 3.46 22.02 -10.41
N GLU A 364 2.24 21.92 -9.90
CA GLU A 364 2.00 21.54 -8.51
C GLU A 364 2.27 20.04 -8.31
N GLY A 365 1.86 19.22 -9.28
CA GLY A 365 2.13 17.78 -9.28
C GLY A 365 3.63 17.45 -9.39
N SER A 366 4.39 18.24 -10.14
CA SER A 366 5.85 18.05 -10.26
C SER A 366 6.62 18.36 -8.98
N GLN A 367 5.98 18.92 -7.94
CA GLN A 367 6.59 19.15 -6.63
C GLN A 367 6.32 18.00 -5.65
N LEU A 368 5.43 17.07 -6.00
CA LEU A 368 5.14 15.89 -5.18
C LEU A 368 6.23 14.84 -5.44
N ASP A 369 7.32 14.93 -4.68
CA ASP A 369 8.54 14.12 -4.87
C ASP A 369 8.80 13.14 -3.72
N MET A 370 7.87 13.08 -2.77
CA MET A 370 7.92 12.25 -1.58
C MET A 370 6.73 11.28 -1.52
N ASN A 371 6.40 10.68 -2.66
CA ASN A 371 5.25 9.77 -2.78
C ASN A 371 5.64 8.36 -2.33
N HIS A 372 4.65 7.61 -1.85
CA HIS A 372 4.82 6.26 -1.31
C HIS A 372 3.88 5.28 -2.02
N VAL A 373 4.34 4.05 -2.19
CA VAL A 373 3.50 2.91 -2.61
C VAL A 373 3.57 1.84 -1.53
N TRP A 374 2.42 1.43 -0.99
CA TRP A 374 2.31 0.38 0.03
C TRP A 374 1.45 -0.76 -0.48
N VAL A 375 1.97 -1.99 -0.46
CA VAL A 375 1.28 -3.16 -1.01
C VAL A 375 1.24 -4.29 0.01
N HIS A 376 0.03 -4.62 0.45
CA HIS A 376 -0.20 -5.73 1.38
C HIS A 376 -0.47 -7.03 0.64
N VAL A 377 0.32 -8.07 0.91
CA VAL A 377 0.14 -9.42 0.38
C VAL A 377 -0.53 -10.29 1.43
N TRP A 378 -1.73 -10.78 1.13
CA TRP A 378 -2.53 -11.60 2.03
C TRP A 378 -2.10 -13.08 2.10
N PRO A 379 -1.82 -13.76 0.97
CA PRO A 379 -1.29 -15.12 1.02
C PRO A 379 0.09 -15.18 1.67
N GLU A 380 0.43 -16.34 2.23
CA GLU A 380 1.82 -16.63 2.59
C GLU A 380 2.71 -16.58 1.34
N ILE A 381 3.85 -15.93 1.48
CA ILE A 381 4.81 -15.69 0.41
C ILE A 381 5.85 -16.82 0.45
N GLU A 382 5.72 -17.76 -0.48
CA GLU A 382 6.70 -18.84 -0.70
C GLU A 382 7.90 -18.35 -1.53
N LEU A 383 8.66 -17.42 -0.95
CA LEU A 383 9.84 -16.82 -1.56
C LEU A 383 10.88 -16.51 -0.48
N ASP A 384 12.16 -16.75 -0.75
CA ASP A 384 13.22 -16.22 0.12
C ASP A 384 13.24 -14.68 -0.01
N PRO A 385 13.07 -13.91 1.08
CA PRO A 385 13.13 -12.46 1.05
C PRO A 385 14.39 -11.89 0.38
N ALA A 386 15.53 -12.59 0.46
CA ALA A 386 16.77 -12.19 -0.20
C ALA A 386 16.66 -12.26 -1.74
N GLU A 387 15.84 -13.15 -2.28
CA GLU A 387 15.56 -13.21 -3.73
C GLU A 387 14.80 -11.96 -4.22
N ALA A 388 14.11 -11.23 -3.32
CA ALA A 388 13.40 -10.01 -3.68
C ALA A 388 14.32 -8.87 -4.15
N GLU A 389 15.63 -8.93 -3.81
CA GLU A 389 16.62 -8.03 -4.42
C GLU A 389 16.67 -8.15 -5.94
N GLY A 390 16.42 -9.35 -6.49
CA GLY A 390 16.33 -9.59 -7.92
C GLY A 390 15.21 -8.82 -8.62
N LEU A 391 14.19 -8.38 -7.87
CA LEU A 391 13.08 -7.57 -8.38
C LEU A 391 13.43 -6.08 -8.49
N GLN A 392 14.57 -5.62 -7.91
CA GLN A 392 15.00 -4.22 -7.97
C GLN A 392 15.07 -3.68 -9.40
N GLN A 393 15.54 -4.49 -10.37
CA GLN A 393 15.68 -4.08 -11.76
C GLN A 393 14.34 -3.74 -12.42
N LYS A 394 13.23 -4.28 -11.91
CA LYS A 394 11.87 -4.04 -12.42
C LYS A 394 11.23 -2.83 -11.77
N ILE A 395 11.50 -2.60 -10.50
CA ILE A 395 10.96 -1.45 -9.75
C ILE A 395 11.72 -0.15 -10.09
N THR A 396 13.02 -0.26 -10.38
CA THR A 396 13.90 0.90 -10.69
C THR A 396 13.33 1.83 -11.77
N PRO A 397 12.99 1.36 -12.99
CA PRO A 397 12.51 2.24 -14.07
C PRO A 397 11.15 2.88 -13.77
N LEU A 398 10.36 2.27 -12.89
CA LEU A 398 9.00 2.72 -12.57
C LEU A 398 8.98 3.85 -11.53
N THR A 399 10.06 4.02 -10.76
CA THR A 399 10.21 5.10 -9.76
C THR A 399 10.79 6.39 -10.35
N ASP A 400 11.55 6.28 -11.43
CA ASP A 400 12.10 7.42 -12.17
C ASP A 400 10.95 8.15 -12.87
N SER A 401 10.68 9.38 -12.44
CA SER A 401 9.60 10.28 -12.86
C SER A 401 8.34 10.33 -12.00
N ALA A 402 8.10 9.40 -11.07
CA ALA A 402 6.88 9.41 -10.23
C ALA A 402 7.07 10.07 -8.85
N GLY A 403 8.28 10.55 -8.54
CA GLY A 403 8.57 11.19 -7.25
C GLY A 403 8.45 10.21 -6.09
N ILE A 404 8.83 8.95 -6.32
CA ILE A 404 8.71 7.88 -5.32
C ILE A 404 9.89 7.93 -4.35
N SER A 405 9.56 7.91 -3.06
CA SER A 405 10.52 7.74 -1.98
C SER A 405 10.78 6.28 -1.68
N GLU A 406 9.71 5.51 -1.57
CA GLU A 406 9.77 4.07 -1.35
C GLU A 406 8.57 3.33 -1.98
N VAL A 407 8.81 2.07 -2.30
CA VAL A 407 7.77 1.04 -2.49
C VAL A 407 7.95 0.02 -1.37
N LEU A 408 6.93 -0.15 -0.54
CA LEU A 408 6.90 -1.09 0.58
C LEU A 408 5.95 -2.24 0.26
N VAL A 409 6.46 -3.46 0.24
CA VAL A 409 5.65 -4.68 0.09
C VAL A 409 5.73 -5.44 1.40
N HIS A 410 4.59 -5.67 2.05
CA HIS A 410 4.53 -6.35 3.34
C HIS A 410 3.58 -7.54 3.29
N GLY A 411 3.93 -8.60 3.99
CA GLY A 411 3.18 -9.84 4.03
C GLY A 411 3.86 -10.86 4.94
N THR A 412 3.31 -12.07 4.99
CA THR A 412 3.86 -13.17 5.77
C THR A 412 4.70 -14.06 4.85
N PHE A 413 5.98 -14.22 5.14
CA PHE A 413 6.89 -15.07 4.37
C PHE A 413 6.96 -16.47 4.98
N ALA A 414 6.87 -17.49 4.15
CA ALA A 414 7.03 -18.88 4.56
C ALA A 414 8.53 -19.21 4.64
N LEU A 415 9.10 -19.06 5.84
CA LEU A 415 10.51 -19.38 6.12
C LEU A 415 10.64 -20.74 6.80
N GLU A 416 11.86 -21.31 6.81
CA GLU A 416 12.14 -22.58 7.49
C GLU A 416 11.80 -22.56 9.00
N GLU A 417 11.97 -21.40 9.65
CA GLU A 417 11.67 -21.18 11.07
C GLU A 417 10.15 -21.01 11.34
N GLY A 418 9.35 -20.83 10.28
CA GLY A 418 7.91 -20.63 10.34
C GLY A 418 7.45 -19.34 9.62
N PRO A 419 6.13 -19.18 9.45
CA PRO A 419 5.56 -17.98 8.83
C PRO A 419 5.96 -16.71 9.59
N THR A 420 6.65 -15.79 8.92
CA THR A 420 7.23 -14.59 9.54
C THR A 420 6.74 -13.33 8.83
N PRO A 421 6.12 -12.36 9.53
CA PRO A 421 5.78 -11.07 8.96
C PRO A 421 7.04 -10.28 8.60
N LEU A 422 7.19 -9.89 7.33
CA LEU A 422 8.31 -9.08 6.84
C LEU A 422 7.82 -8.03 5.85
N ALA A 423 8.67 -7.03 5.63
CA ALA A 423 8.51 -6.02 4.61
C ALA A 423 9.76 -5.90 3.74
N VAL A 424 9.55 -5.85 2.43
CA VAL A 424 10.57 -5.55 1.43
C VAL A 424 10.41 -4.10 1.01
N ARG A 425 11.44 -3.29 1.26
CA ARG A 425 11.45 -1.86 1.00
C ARG A 425 12.38 -1.53 -0.16
N PHE A 426 11.79 -1.12 -1.29
CA PHE A 426 12.53 -0.62 -2.44
C PHE A 426 12.68 0.89 -2.36
N HIS A 427 13.91 1.40 -2.34
CA HIS A 427 14.18 2.82 -2.20
C HIS A 427 15.44 3.25 -2.96
N ARG A 428 15.54 4.53 -3.30
CA ARG A 428 16.69 5.07 -4.04
C ARG A 428 17.89 5.27 -3.11
N LYS A 429 19.03 4.65 -3.45
CA LYS A 429 20.33 4.84 -2.78
C LYS A 429 20.97 6.14 -3.23
N VAL A 430 21.93 6.67 -2.43
CA VAL A 430 22.75 7.85 -2.78
C VAL A 430 23.45 7.69 -4.13
N SER A 431 23.83 6.45 -4.50
CA SER A 431 24.39 6.11 -5.82
C SER A 431 23.44 6.35 -7.01
N GLY A 432 22.18 6.68 -6.75
CA GLY A 432 21.13 6.84 -7.75
C GLY A 432 20.40 5.55 -8.12
N ARG A 433 20.97 4.37 -7.83
CA ARG A 433 20.34 3.04 -8.01
C ARG A 433 19.26 2.78 -6.96
N VAL A 434 18.27 1.94 -7.27
CA VAL A 434 17.35 1.42 -6.25
C VAL A 434 18.00 0.25 -5.52
N GLY A 435 17.87 0.23 -4.20
CA GLY A 435 18.13 -0.95 -3.38
C GLY A 435 16.83 -1.51 -2.82
N ALA A 436 16.89 -2.76 -2.37
CA ALA A 436 15.87 -3.39 -1.56
C ALA A 436 16.47 -3.72 -0.20
N ASP A 437 15.72 -3.45 0.85
CA ASP A 437 16.04 -3.94 2.20
C ASP A 437 14.89 -4.81 2.69
N VAL A 438 15.22 -5.86 3.44
CA VAL A 438 14.25 -6.70 4.13
C VAL A 438 14.30 -6.38 5.61
N ALA A 439 13.15 -6.08 6.21
CA ALA A 439 13.03 -5.77 7.63
C ALA A 439 11.66 -6.24 8.16
N PRO A 440 11.45 -6.25 9.49
CA PRO A 440 10.10 -6.34 10.04
C PRO A 440 9.18 -5.23 9.49
N PRO A 441 7.86 -5.44 9.42
CA PRO A 441 6.90 -4.40 9.05
C PRO A 441 7.04 -3.15 9.93
N ASN A 442 6.79 -1.97 9.37
CA ASN A 442 6.86 -0.73 10.13
C ASN A 442 5.76 -0.67 11.19
N ASP A 443 6.16 -0.39 12.42
CA ASP A 443 5.28 -0.15 13.58
C ASP A 443 5.30 1.31 14.04
N GLU A 444 5.93 2.20 13.26
CA GLU A 444 6.00 3.63 13.50
C GLU A 444 5.11 4.47 12.56
N VAL A 445 4.64 5.60 13.10
CA VAL A 445 3.93 6.66 12.38
C VAL A 445 4.88 7.28 11.34
N LEU A 446 4.36 7.61 10.16
CA LEU A 446 5.12 8.33 9.14
C LEU A 446 5.37 9.76 9.62
N THR A 447 6.64 10.15 9.74
CA THR A 447 7.01 11.48 10.23
C THR A 447 6.93 12.52 9.11
N PRO A 448 6.32 13.69 9.35
CA PRO A 448 6.45 14.88 8.50
C PRO A 448 7.91 15.28 8.27
N LEU A 449 8.19 15.96 7.16
CA LEU A 449 9.53 16.49 6.87
C LEU A 449 9.91 17.57 7.87
N ASP A 450 11.02 17.36 8.56
CA ASP A 450 11.70 18.40 9.33
C ASP A 450 12.50 19.37 8.42
N ASP A 451 13.07 20.41 9.02
CA ASP A 451 13.84 21.42 8.30
C ASP A 451 15.07 20.87 7.57
N TYR A 452 15.70 19.82 8.10
CA TYR A 452 16.85 19.17 7.50
C TYR A 452 16.43 18.36 6.28
N GLN A 453 15.44 17.49 6.43
CA GLN A 453 14.89 16.66 5.36
C GLN A 453 14.31 17.53 4.25
N ALA A 454 13.68 18.65 4.56
CA ALA A 454 13.21 19.62 3.58
C ALA A 454 14.36 20.18 2.71
N LYS A 455 15.57 20.36 3.27
CA LYS A 455 16.77 20.75 2.50
C LYS A 455 17.26 19.60 1.62
N VAL A 456 17.26 18.37 2.13
CA VAL A 456 17.60 17.16 1.36
C VAL A 456 16.69 17.03 0.13
N VAL A 457 15.37 17.11 0.32
CA VAL A 457 14.39 17.03 -0.76
C VAL A 457 14.57 18.17 -1.77
N ARG A 458 14.84 19.39 -1.30
CA ARG A 458 15.07 20.56 -2.17
C ARG A 458 16.35 20.41 -3.02
N ALA A 459 17.42 19.87 -2.45
CA ALA A 459 18.63 19.55 -3.20
C ALA A 459 18.35 18.50 -4.27
N ARG A 460 17.65 17.41 -3.89
CA ARG A 460 17.26 16.32 -4.80
C ARG A 460 16.41 16.80 -5.97
N ARG A 461 15.46 17.73 -5.74
CA ARG A 461 14.65 18.37 -6.81
C ARG A 461 15.49 19.06 -7.89
N ARG A 462 16.70 19.49 -7.54
CA ARG A 462 17.66 20.13 -8.47
C ARG A 462 18.61 19.11 -9.12
N GLY A 463 18.42 17.82 -8.87
CA GLY A 463 19.34 16.76 -9.30
C GLY A 463 20.66 16.75 -8.52
N LEU A 464 20.68 17.35 -7.32
CA LEU A 464 21.88 17.48 -6.47
C LEU A 464 21.72 16.66 -5.19
N VAL A 465 22.84 16.30 -4.57
CA VAL A 465 22.87 15.65 -3.25
C VAL A 465 23.12 16.71 -2.19
N TYR A 466 22.40 16.64 -1.07
CA TYR A 466 22.67 17.54 0.05
C TYR A 466 23.98 17.13 0.73
N PRO A 467 24.95 18.04 0.94
CA PRO A 467 26.32 17.64 1.26
C PRO A 467 26.48 16.76 2.50
N TYR A 468 25.67 16.98 3.54
CA TYR A 468 25.72 16.17 4.77
C TYR A 468 25.32 14.70 4.53
N GLU A 469 24.50 14.40 3.51
CA GLU A 469 24.15 13.03 3.13
C GLU A 469 25.33 12.23 2.57
N LEU A 470 26.42 12.91 2.19
CA LEU A 470 27.65 12.27 1.72
C LEU A 470 28.56 11.84 2.87
N ALA A 471 28.27 12.21 4.12
CA ALA A 471 29.15 11.92 5.26
C ALA A 471 29.53 10.43 5.37
N PRO A 472 28.61 9.46 5.29
CA PRO A 472 28.97 8.04 5.35
C PRO A 472 29.85 7.59 4.17
N THR A 473 29.58 8.15 2.97
CA THR A 473 30.33 7.80 1.75
C THR A 473 31.74 8.40 1.77
N LEU A 474 31.89 9.63 2.27
CA LEU A 474 33.16 10.32 2.34
C LEU A 474 34.04 9.75 3.45
N ALA A 475 33.45 9.46 4.60
CA ALA A 475 34.14 8.90 5.77
C ALA A 475 34.53 7.44 5.56
N GLY A 476 33.68 6.64 4.91
CA GLY A 476 33.87 5.20 4.80
C GLY A 476 33.61 4.47 6.13
N GLU A 477 33.72 3.15 6.12
CA GLU A 477 33.52 2.32 7.31
C GLU A 477 34.57 2.63 8.37
N GLY A 478 34.13 2.84 9.62
CA GLY A 478 35.01 3.22 10.74
C GLY A 478 35.57 4.65 10.67
N GLY A 479 35.20 5.43 9.65
CA GLY A 479 35.62 6.83 9.50
C GLY A 479 34.72 7.82 10.24
N SER A 480 35.07 9.11 10.14
CA SER A 480 34.27 10.21 10.70
C SER A 480 34.28 11.45 9.81
N LEU A 481 33.22 12.25 9.94
CA LEU A 481 33.12 13.58 9.36
C LEU A 481 32.72 14.55 10.47
N VAL A 482 33.52 15.60 10.66
CA VAL A 482 33.26 16.68 11.61
C VAL A 482 33.15 17.98 10.82
N GLU A 483 32.03 18.69 10.96
CA GLU A 483 31.87 20.02 10.37
C GLU A 483 32.82 21.01 11.02
N LEU A 484 33.42 21.89 10.20
CA LEU A 484 34.23 23.00 10.65
C LEU A 484 33.53 24.33 10.31
N ASP A 485 33.59 25.30 11.22
CA ASP A 485 33.13 26.65 10.97
C ASP A 485 34.09 27.68 11.59
N LEU A 486 33.92 28.94 11.21
CA LEU A 486 34.75 30.05 11.71
C LEU A 486 34.35 30.41 13.16
N ASP A 487 35.34 30.52 14.03
CA ASP A 487 35.19 31.16 15.34
C ASP A 487 35.15 32.70 15.22
N ALA A 488 35.10 33.40 16.36
CA ALA A 488 35.05 34.86 16.40
C ALA A 488 36.31 35.53 15.83
N ASP A 489 37.44 34.83 15.80
CA ASP A 489 38.73 35.30 15.29
C ASP A 489 38.93 34.94 13.81
N GLY A 490 38.00 34.18 13.21
CA GLY A 490 38.03 33.78 11.81
C GLY A 490 38.85 32.51 11.54
N ASN A 491 39.13 31.70 12.56
CA ASN A 491 39.81 30.41 12.40
C ASN A 491 38.81 29.26 12.28
N LEU A 492 39.13 28.23 11.50
CA LEU A 492 38.32 27.02 11.44
C LEU A 492 38.45 26.21 12.72
N VAL A 493 37.32 25.98 13.37
CA VAL A 493 37.17 25.13 14.55
C VAL A 493 36.04 24.13 14.33
N ASP A 494 36.02 23.07 15.14
CA ASP A 494 34.95 22.08 15.10
C ASP A 494 33.60 22.75 15.45
N ALA A 495 32.62 22.57 14.58
CA ALA A 495 31.29 23.14 14.77
C ALA A 495 30.46 22.25 15.69
N ASP A 496 29.97 22.83 16.79
CA ASP A 496 29.05 22.16 17.73
C ASP A 496 27.59 22.51 17.39
N ARG A 497 27.08 21.91 16.31
CA ARG A 497 25.69 22.06 15.88
C ARG A 497 25.20 20.83 15.10
N PRO A 498 23.88 20.54 15.11
CA PRO A 498 23.28 19.58 14.19
C PRO A 498 23.53 19.93 12.72
N PHE A 499 23.67 18.90 11.88
CA PHE A 499 23.84 19.06 10.44
C PHE A 499 22.71 19.86 9.80
N GLY A 500 23.07 20.61 8.76
CA GLY A 500 22.17 21.48 8.02
C GLY A 500 21.87 22.83 8.68
N LEU A 501 22.41 23.12 9.86
CA LEU A 501 22.33 24.44 10.49
C LEU A 501 23.51 25.35 10.12
N ASN A 502 24.19 25.07 9.01
CA ASN A 502 25.25 25.92 8.47
C ASN A 502 24.74 27.34 8.22
N THR A 503 25.57 28.32 8.58
CA THR A 503 25.25 29.75 8.43
C THR A 503 25.52 30.24 7.00
N ALA A 504 26.63 29.83 6.40
CA ALA A 504 26.99 30.13 5.00
C ALA A 504 26.51 29.07 4.01
N GLY A 505 26.52 29.40 2.72
CA GLY A 505 26.24 28.53 1.58
C GLY A 505 27.40 27.58 1.20
N ILE A 506 28.41 27.44 2.05
CA ILE A 506 29.47 26.44 1.92
C ILE A 506 29.68 25.73 3.26
N ILE A 507 29.89 24.43 3.19
CA ILE A 507 30.20 23.55 4.31
C ILE A 507 31.68 23.19 4.20
N VAL A 508 32.40 23.37 5.30
CA VAL A 508 33.76 22.86 5.47
C VAL A 508 33.68 21.69 6.43
N ALA A 509 34.36 20.58 6.12
CA ALA A 509 34.37 19.43 7.01
C ALA A 509 35.74 18.76 7.02
N ARG A 510 36.16 18.28 8.19
CA ARG A 510 37.28 17.37 8.34
C ARG A 510 36.77 15.94 8.26
N VAL A 511 37.30 15.19 7.30
CA VAL A 511 36.92 13.79 7.07
C VAL A 511 38.11 12.90 7.34
N THR A 512 37.91 11.88 8.18
CA THR A 512 38.89 10.84 8.47
C THR A 512 38.40 9.52 7.89
N THR A 513 39.22 8.87 7.06
CA THR A 513 38.86 7.61 6.39
C THR A 513 39.93 6.56 6.58
N PRO A 514 39.66 5.53 7.41
CA PRO A 514 40.50 4.34 7.51
C PRO A 514 40.63 3.64 6.17
N THR A 515 41.82 3.13 5.89
CA THR A 515 42.10 2.29 4.70
C THR A 515 43.01 1.15 5.11
N GLU A 516 43.12 0.10 4.29
CA GLU A 516 44.04 -1.01 4.56
C GLU A 516 45.50 -0.55 4.72
N LEU A 517 45.91 0.47 3.97
CA LEU A 517 47.26 1.04 4.04
C LEU A 517 47.44 2.03 5.19
N HIS A 518 46.35 2.68 5.62
CA HIS A 518 46.32 3.67 6.71
C HIS A 518 45.17 3.35 7.68
N PRO A 519 45.34 2.37 8.58
CA PRO A 519 44.31 2.01 9.55
C PRO A 519 43.95 3.15 10.51
N GLU A 520 44.90 4.06 10.77
CA GLU A 520 44.71 5.27 11.57
C GLU A 520 43.80 6.32 10.89
N GLY A 521 43.57 6.18 9.58
CA GLY A 521 42.72 7.06 8.79
C GLY A 521 43.45 8.20 8.10
N ILE A 522 43.13 8.41 6.82
CA ILE A 522 43.59 9.57 6.04
C ILE A 522 42.66 10.73 6.34
N VAL A 523 43.23 11.85 6.83
CA VAL A 523 42.49 13.09 7.12
C VAL A 523 42.48 14.01 5.91
N ARG A 524 41.30 14.50 5.54
CA ARG A 524 41.07 15.42 4.41
C ARG A 524 40.16 16.56 4.83
N ILE A 525 40.35 17.74 4.25
CA ILE A 525 39.38 18.83 4.33
C ILE A 525 38.50 18.79 3.09
N VAL A 526 37.20 18.76 3.30
CA VAL A 526 36.17 18.75 2.26
C VAL A 526 35.46 20.09 2.27
N LEU A 527 35.34 20.68 1.09
CA LEU A 527 34.57 21.89 0.82
C LEU A 527 33.39 21.52 -0.08
N ALA A 528 32.17 21.80 0.36
CA ALA A 528 30.97 21.51 -0.40
C ALA A 528 30.00 22.69 -0.39
N GLY A 529 29.58 23.14 -1.58
CA GLY A 529 28.53 24.14 -1.69
C GLY A 529 27.19 23.58 -1.21
N ASP A 530 26.46 24.36 -0.41
CA ASP A 530 25.08 24.06 -0.04
C ASP A 530 24.15 24.51 -1.18
N PRO A 531 23.60 23.57 -1.97
CA PRO A 531 22.78 23.93 -3.11
C PRO A 531 21.46 24.59 -2.69
N THR A 532 21.07 24.53 -1.41
CA THR A 532 19.83 25.10 -0.89
C THR A 532 19.95 26.58 -0.50
N LYS A 533 21.18 27.11 -0.40
CA LYS A 533 21.49 28.51 -0.08
C LYS A 533 22.15 29.21 -1.26
N GLY A 534 21.49 30.23 -1.82
CA GLY A 534 22.05 31.04 -2.91
C GLY A 534 22.46 30.26 -4.17
N LEU A 535 21.98 29.00 -4.34
CA LEU A 535 22.42 28.07 -5.39
C LEU A 535 23.94 27.84 -5.42
N GLY A 536 24.61 27.91 -4.26
CA GLY A 536 26.07 27.81 -4.19
C GLY A 536 26.81 29.06 -4.66
N ALA A 537 26.15 30.21 -4.74
CA ALA A 537 26.83 31.49 -4.94
C ALA A 537 27.81 31.76 -3.80
N VAL A 538 29.00 32.21 -4.15
CA VAL A 538 30.08 32.49 -3.20
C VAL A 538 30.05 33.99 -2.86
N ALA A 539 29.48 34.33 -1.71
CA ALA A 539 29.55 35.67 -1.14
C ALA A 539 30.64 35.73 -0.08
N GLU A 540 30.78 36.89 0.58
CA GLU A 540 31.83 37.13 1.58
C GLU A 540 31.88 36.07 2.71
N PRO A 541 30.76 35.60 3.28
CA PRO A 541 30.77 34.52 4.27
C PRO A 541 31.33 33.20 3.74
N GLU A 542 31.04 32.85 2.48
CA GLU A 542 31.57 31.65 1.83
C GLU A 542 33.05 31.81 1.51
N CYS A 543 33.47 32.96 0.96
CA CYS A 543 34.88 33.26 0.68
C CYS A 543 35.76 33.10 1.92
N ARG A 544 35.33 33.59 3.08
CA ARG A 544 36.11 33.48 4.32
C ARG A 544 36.36 32.02 4.72
N ARG A 545 35.36 31.16 4.57
CA ARG A 545 35.47 29.71 4.86
C ARG A 545 36.38 29.00 3.88
N ILE A 546 36.31 29.37 2.59
CA ILE A 546 37.20 28.83 1.55
C ILE A 546 38.66 29.24 1.80
N ILE A 547 38.91 30.48 2.26
CA ILE A 547 40.27 30.98 2.54
C ILE A 547 40.85 30.33 3.81
N ALA A 548 40.02 30.06 4.81
CA ALA A 548 40.47 29.45 6.05
C ALA A 548 40.73 27.93 5.94
N ALA A 549 40.07 27.26 4.99
CA ALA A 549 40.25 25.83 4.66
C ALA A 549 41.47 25.61 3.77
#